data_AF-A0A533SIC5-F1
#
_entry.id   AF-A0A533SIC5-F1
#
_cell.length_a   1.000
_cell.length_b   1.000
_cell.length_c   1.000
_cell.angle_alpha   90.00
_cell.angle_beta   90.00
_cell.angle_gamma   90.00
#
_symmetry.space_group_name_H-M   'P 1'
#
loop_
_entity.id
_entity.type
_entity.pdbx_description
1 polymer ?
#
loop_
_entity_poly.entity_id
_entity_poly.type
_entity_poly.pdbx_seq_one_letter_code
_entity_poly.pdbx_strand_id
1 'polypeptide(L)' 'MTDAHGMGIIGAGGMGTHLATMCLGVPGTKILAAYDLVEEHAKSLALKLKCDHYARFDDLLRR' A
#
# COMPACT_ATOMS: atom_id res chain seq x y z
N MET A 1 -16.28 1.94 -17.91
CA MET A 1 -15.65 1.81 -16.59
C MET A 1 -14.16 1.69 -16.86
N THR A 2 -13.35 2.67 -16.49
CA THR A 2 -11.89 2.56 -16.58
C THR A 2 -11.43 1.58 -15.50
N ASP A 3 -10.67 0.56 -15.90
CA ASP A 3 -10.12 -0.42 -14.96
C ASP A 3 -9.28 0.31 -13.91
N ALA A 4 -9.63 0.10 -12.64
CA ALA A 4 -8.87 0.65 -11.52
C ALA A 4 -7.58 -0.15 -11.37
N HIS A 5 -6.44 0.52 -11.50
CA HIS A 5 -5.13 -0.09 -11.35
C HIS A 5 -4.85 -0.31 -9.86
N GLY A 6 -4.69 -1.57 -9.47
CA GLY A 6 -4.29 -1.96 -8.12
C GLY A 6 -2.82 -1.63 -7.86
N MET A 7 -2.53 -1.05 -6.70
CA MET A 7 -1.17 -0.73 -6.28
C MET A 7 -0.86 -1.36 -4.92
N GLY A 8 0.30 -2.01 -4.83
CA GLY A 8 0.91 -2.42 -3.55
C GLY A 8 2.01 -1.45 -3.15
N ILE A 9 2.10 -1.14 -1.86
CA ILE A 9 3.16 -0.30 -1.31
C ILE A 9 4.19 -1.17 -0.60
N ILE A 10 5.46 -0.98 -0.93
CA ILE A 10 6.60 -1.66 -0.30
C ILE A 10 7.47 -0.60 0.37
N GLY A 11 7.60 -0.67 1.69
CA GLY A 11 8.30 0.31 2.53
C GLY A 11 7.37 1.40 3.04
N ALA A 12 7.21 1.45 4.36
CA ALA A 12 6.33 2.36 5.10
C ALA A 12 7.09 3.44 5.89
N GLY A 13 8.34 3.73 5.52
CA GLY A 13 9.09 4.89 6.02
C GLY A 13 8.47 6.23 5.61
N GLY A 14 9.08 7.35 6.03
CA GLY A 14 8.54 8.69 5.80
C GLY A 14 8.22 9.00 4.33
N MET A 15 9.14 8.68 3.41
CA MET A 15 8.90 8.87 1.97
C MET A 15 7.83 7.91 1.42
N GLY A 16 7.87 6.63 1.79
CA GLY A 16 6.88 5.64 1.33
C GLY A 16 5.47 6.01 1.76
N THR A 17 5.30 6.44 3.00
CA THR A 17 4.02 6.94 3.53
C THR A 17 3.55 8.20 2.80
N HIS A 18 4.46 9.14 2.53
CA HIS A 18 4.12 10.37 1.81
C HIS A 18 3.65 10.07 0.38
N LEU A 19 4.41 9.28 -0.37
CA LEU A 19 4.07 8.87 -1.74
C LEU A 19 2.75 8.09 -1.78
N ALA A 20 2.56 7.12 -0.88
CA ALA A 20 1.32 6.36 -0.80
C ALA A 20 0.10 7.26 -0.51
N THR A 21 0.26 8.30 0.30
CA THR A 21 -0.82 9.28 0.54
C THR A 21 -1.14 10.07 -0.73
N MET A 22 -0.13 10.48 -1.50
CA MET A 22 -0.31 11.19 -2.77
C MET A 22 -1.04 10.33 -3.82
N CYS A 23 -0.76 9.03 -3.84
CA CYS A 23 -1.40 8.07 -4.73
C CYS A 23 -2.93 7.99 -4.56
N LEU A 24 -3.48 8.34 -3.39
CA LEU A 24 -4.93 8.40 -3.17
C LEU A 24 -5.65 9.42 -4.08
N GLY A 25 -4.92 10.43 -4.56
CA GLY A 25 -5.43 11.46 -5.46
C GLY A 25 -5.33 11.10 -6.95
N VAL A 26 -4.72 9.97 -7.31
CA VAL A 26 -4.49 9.59 -8.71
C VAL A 26 -5.75 8.89 -9.26
N PRO A 27 -6.43 9.47 -10.26
CA PRO A 27 -7.63 8.88 -10.84
C PRO A 27 -7.36 7.49 -11.41
N GLY A 28 -8.29 6.56 -11.17
CA GLY A 28 -8.19 5.20 -11.71
C GLY A 28 -7.16 4.32 -11.03
N THR A 29 -6.73 4.65 -9.80
CA THR A 29 -5.86 3.80 -8.99
C THR A 29 -6.50 3.46 -7.65
N LYS A 30 -6.12 2.32 -7.08
CA LYS A 30 -6.53 1.89 -5.74
C LYS A 30 -5.36 1.23 -5.03
N ILE A 31 -5.04 1.70 -3.83
CA ILE A 31 -4.04 1.04 -2.98
C ILE A 31 -4.68 -0.20 -2.37
N LEU A 32 -4.11 -1.36 -2.64
CA LEU A 32 -4.66 -2.66 -2.25
C LEU A 32 -3.99 -3.23 -1.00
N ALA A 33 -2.67 -3.02 -0.86
CA ALA A 33 -1.93 -3.55 0.27
C ALA A 33 -0.66 -2.74 0.58
N ALA A 34 -0.18 -2.87 1.81
CA ALA A 34 1.12 -2.39 2.25
C ALA A 34 1.99 -3.53 2.82
N TYR A 35 3.30 -3.43 2.60
CA TYR A 35 4.32 -4.30 3.16
C TYR A 35 5.50 -3.47 3.65
N ASP A 36 6.11 -3.90 4.75
CA ASP A 36 7.37 -3.36 5.28
C ASP A 36 8.11 -4.50 6.01
N LEU A 37 9.43 -4.41 6.11
CA LEU A 37 10.24 -5.37 6.88
C LEU A 37 9.85 -5.36 8.36
N VAL A 38 9.40 -4.22 8.87
CA VAL A 38 8.84 -4.05 10.21
C VAL A 38 7.31 -4.10 10.09
N GLU A 39 6.71 -5.22 10.48
CA GLU A 39 5.27 -5.48 10.32
C GLU A 39 4.37 -4.37 10.90
N GLU A 40 4.74 -3.78 12.03
CA GLU A 40 3.99 -2.68 12.64
C GLU A 40 3.93 -1.42 11.76
N HIS A 41 4.96 -1.16 10.95
CA HIS A 41 4.92 -0.06 9.99
C HIS A 41 3.93 -0.37 8.85
N ALA A 42 3.91 -1.61 8.36
CA ALA A 42 2.95 -2.05 7.35
C ALA A 42 1.50 -1.92 7.87
N LYS A 43 1.24 -2.37 9.10
CA LYS A 43 -0.07 -2.22 9.77
C LYS A 43 -0.48 -0.76 9.91
N SER A 44 0.42 0.09 10.40
CA SER A 44 0.15 1.51 10.60
C SER A 44 -0.21 2.20 9.29
N LEU A 45 0.55 1.94 8.21
CA LEU A 45 0.28 2.49 6.89
C LEU A 45 -1.02 1.94 6.30
N ALA A 46 -1.26 0.64 6.40
CA ALA A 46 -2.47 0.00 5.90
C ALA A 46 -3.73 0.55 6.57
N LEU A 47 -3.69 0.76 7.89
CA LEU A 47 -4.76 1.41 8.64
C LEU A 47 -5.04 2.82 8.11
N LYS A 48 -4.00 3.62 7.89
CA LYS A 48 -4.12 4.99 7.36
C LYS A 48 -4.73 5.01 5.96
N LEU A 49 -4.34 4.07 5.10
CA LEU A 49 -4.76 4.00 3.70
C LEU A 49 -6.04 3.18 3.49
N LYS A 50 -6.55 2.51 4.54
CA LYS A 50 -7.69 1.58 4.48
C LYS A 50 -7.48 0.47 3.45
N CYS A 51 -6.27 -0.10 3.45
CA CYS A 51 -5.90 -1.23 2.61
C CYS A 51 -5.44 -2.43 3.47
N ASP A 52 -5.12 -3.54 2.84
CA ASP A 52 -4.61 -4.70 3.56
C ASP A 52 -3.13 -4.53 3.92
N HIS A 53 -2.63 -5.36 4.83
CA HIS A 53 -1.19 -5.47 5.09
C HIS A 53 -0.75 -6.92 4.93
N TYR A 54 0.51 -7.09 4.54
CA TYR A 54 1.14 -8.40 4.47
C TYR A 54 2.40 -8.43 5.30
N ALA A 55 2.62 -9.55 6.01
CA ALA A 55 3.86 -9.80 6.75
C ALA A 55 4.97 -10.36 5.84
N ARG A 56 4.63 -10.87 4.67
CA ARG A 56 5.57 -11.41 3.68
C ARG A 56 5.43 -10.66 2.35
N PHE A 57 6.58 -10.36 1.77
CA PHE A 57 6.66 -9.70 0.47
C PHE A 57 5.95 -10.50 -0.64
N ASP A 58 6.12 -11.82 -0.66
CA ASP A 58 5.53 -12.69 -1.67
C ASP A 58 3.99 -12.66 -1.70
N ASP A 59 3.36 -12.41 -0.56
CA ASP A 59 1.89 -12.38 -0.45
C ASP A 59 1.32 -11.15 -1.14
N LEU A 60 2.07 -10.03 -1.14
CA LEU A 60 1.71 -8.82 -1.85
C LEU A 60 1.82 -8.99 -3.38
N LEU A 61 2.83 -9.73 -3.85
CA LEU A 61 3.05 -9.95 -5.29
C LEU A 61 2.05 -10.93 -5.94
N ARG A 62 1.33 -11.73 -5.14
CA ARG A 62 0.33 -12.70 -5.62
C ARG A 62 -1.07 -12.10 -5.82
N ARG A 63 -1.22 -10.79 -5.62
CA ARG A 63 -2.49 -10.08 -5.59
C ARG A 63 -2.73 -9.26 -6.86
#